data_AF-A0A1D6J9L4-F1
#
_entry.id   AF-A0A1D6J9L4-F1
#
_cell.length_a   1.000
_cell.length_b   1.000
_cell.length_c   1.000
_cell.angle_alpha   90.00
_cell.angle_beta   90.00
_cell.angle_gamma   90.00
#
_symmetry.space_group_name_H-M   'P 1'
#
loop_
_entity.id
_entity.type
_entity.pdbx_description
1 polymer ?
#
loop_
_entity_poly.entity_id
_entity_poly.type
_entity_poly.pdbx_seq_one_letter_code
_entity_poly.pdbx_strand_id
1 'polypeptide(L)'
;MDIAREELTKKPEEISAEKLQSLLDIALRSTAAASDPSHEELICCVERSSLLKKLATLKDLDPADKLAAADVDRSMQLSITGLETFCLSNKVQWPLSLVISRKALTKYQLIFRLLFHCKHVSRQLCAAWQIQQAFRSVKILGTPILRSSILCRSMLKFVNSLLHYLTFEVLEPNWHLMHDRLQTARSIDEVIQIHDFFLQKCLKECLLLSPELLVKVEKLKGLCLQYATSIQILMPSIDVANSENTSKSRKSRSRIDKSQDRDQQLKLASENVVMSESILKFEAAFNSELQSLAPTLSNSSQAEPYVTHLAQCILGVRIGQ
;
A
#
# COMPACT_ATOMS: atom_id res chain seq x y z
N MET A 1 -11.94 -5.41 -1.79
CA MET A 1 -10.69 -5.32 -2.60
C MET A 1 -10.71 -6.28 -3.77
N ASP A 2 -10.86 -7.60 -3.56
CA ASP A 2 -10.82 -8.55 -4.69
C ASP A 2 -12.04 -8.44 -5.61
N ILE A 3 -13.25 -8.41 -5.04
CA ILE A 3 -14.50 -8.31 -5.81
C ILE A 3 -14.59 -6.99 -6.60
N ALA A 4 -14.07 -5.90 -6.03
CA ALA A 4 -14.09 -4.57 -6.63
C ALA A 4 -12.83 -4.22 -7.42
N ARG A 5 -11.94 -5.19 -7.70
CA ARG A 5 -10.62 -4.92 -8.30
C ARG A 5 -10.73 -4.16 -9.62
N GLU A 6 -11.59 -4.62 -10.52
CA GLU A 6 -11.75 -4.03 -11.86
C GLU A 6 -12.27 -2.60 -11.82
N GLU A 7 -13.15 -2.27 -10.88
CA GLU A 7 -13.63 -0.90 -10.70
C GLU A 7 -12.56 -0.02 -10.05
N LEU A 8 -11.85 -0.52 -9.05
CA LEU A 8 -10.86 0.25 -8.30
C LEU A 8 -9.57 0.52 -9.10
N THR A 9 -9.31 -0.23 -10.17
CA THR A 9 -8.20 0.05 -11.10
C THR A 9 -8.48 1.20 -12.08
N LYS A 10 -9.75 1.60 -12.23
CA LYS A 10 -10.12 2.70 -13.12
C LYS A 10 -9.70 4.05 -12.53
N LYS A 11 -9.71 5.08 -13.37
CA LYS A 11 -9.56 6.47 -12.94
C LYS A 11 -10.78 6.91 -12.12
N PRO A 12 -10.63 7.84 -11.16
CA PRO A 12 -11.73 8.25 -10.28
C PRO A 12 -12.95 8.81 -11.02
N GLU A 13 -12.78 9.35 -12.23
CA GLU A 13 -13.85 9.89 -13.07
C GLU A 13 -14.72 8.78 -13.72
N GLU A 14 -14.16 7.59 -13.91
CA GLU A 14 -14.80 6.46 -14.59
C GLU A 14 -15.44 5.46 -13.61
N ILE A 15 -15.27 5.69 -12.31
CA ILE A 15 -15.75 4.79 -11.26
C ILE A 15 -17.22 5.07 -10.97
N SER A 16 -18.04 4.02 -11.06
CA SER A 16 -19.43 4.08 -10.60
C SER A 16 -19.50 3.85 -9.08
N ALA A 17 -19.87 4.88 -8.33
CA ALA A 17 -20.09 4.79 -6.89
C ALA A 17 -21.22 3.81 -6.54
N GLU A 18 -22.27 3.72 -7.35
CA GLU A 18 -23.38 2.78 -7.18
C GLU A 18 -22.92 1.33 -7.31
N LYS A 19 -22.08 1.05 -8.32
CA LYS A 19 -21.50 -0.28 -8.48
C LYS A 19 -20.59 -0.64 -7.31
N LEU A 20 -19.74 0.30 -6.86
CA LEU A 20 -18.91 0.06 -5.67
C LEU A 20 -19.73 -0.14 -4.39
N GLN A 21 -20.83 0.58 -4.21
CA GLN A 21 -21.74 0.36 -3.09
C GLN A 21 -22.35 -1.04 -3.14
N SER A 22 -22.88 -1.46 -4.30
CA SER A 22 -23.43 -2.81 -4.46
C SER A 22 -22.39 -3.89 -4.16
N LEU A 23 -21.15 -3.71 -4.62
CA LEU A 23 -20.05 -4.64 -4.32
C LEU A 23 -19.65 -4.63 -2.85
N LEU A 24 -19.74 -3.48 -2.18
CA LEU A 24 -19.53 -3.36 -0.74
C LEU A 24 -20.62 -4.10 0.04
N ASP A 25 -21.89 -3.93 -0.33
CA ASP A 25 -23.02 -4.59 0.33
C ASP A 25 -22.93 -6.12 0.20
N ILE A 26 -22.55 -6.61 -0.98
CA ILE A 26 -22.27 -8.05 -1.20
C ILE A 26 -21.14 -8.51 -0.28
N ALA A 27 -20.04 -7.75 -0.20
CA ALA A 27 -18.90 -8.10 0.65
C ALA A 27 -19.29 -8.13 2.13
N LEU A 28 -20.04 -7.15 2.62
CA LEU A 28 -20.51 -7.08 4.00
C LEU A 28 -21.41 -8.27 4.36
N ARG A 29 -22.37 -8.61 3.49
CA ARG A 29 -23.26 -9.77 3.68
C ARG A 29 -22.53 -11.12 3.63
N SER A 30 -21.44 -11.21 2.86
CA SER A 30 -20.65 -12.44 2.70
C SER A 30 -19.61 -12.70 3.82
N THR A 31 -19.44 -11.75 4.75
CA THR A 31 -18.41 -11.81 5.79
C THR A 31 -19.02 -11.81 7.18
N ALA A 32 -18.18 -11.97 8.22
CA ALA A 32 -18.61 -11.85 9.61
C ALA A 32 -19.19 -10.46 9.97
N ALA A 33 -19.00 -9.45 9.10
CA ALA A 33 -19.61 -8.14 9.26
C ALA A 33 -21.15 -8.18 9.16
N ALA A 34 -21.75 -9.22 8.56
CA ALA A 34 -23.19 -9.42 8.51
C ALA A 34 -23.84 -9.55 9.90
N SER A 35 -23.06 -9.89 10.93
CA SER A 35 -23.53 -9.98 12.31
C SER A 35 -23.63 -8.63 13.02
N ASP A 36 -23.04 -7.56 12.46
CA ASP A 36 -23.08 -6.21 13.05
C ASP A 36 -24.42 -5.52 12.70
N PRO A 37 -25.21 -5.05 13.68
CA PRO A 37 -26.47 -4.33 13.42
C PRO A 37 -26.31 -3.07 12.56
N SER A 38 -25.12 -2.44 12.57
CA SER A 38 -24.83 -1.17 11.88
C SER A 38 -24.15 -1.32 10.52
N HIS A 39 -23.98 -2.56 10.03
CA HIS A 39 -23.26 -2.80 8.76
C HIS A 39 -23.90 -2.13 7.54
N GLU A 40 -25.24 -1.94 7.53
CA GLU A 40 -25.96 -1.29 6.44
C GLU A 40 -25.78 0.25 6.40
N GLU A 41 -25.18 0.85 7.44
CA GLU A 41 -24.94 2.30 7.50
C GLU A 41 -23.63 2.72 6.77
N LEU A 42 -22.83 1.75 6.31
CA LEU A 42 -21.59 1.99 5.59
C LEU A 42 -21.84 2.38 4.13
N ILE A 43 -21.32 3.56 3.77
CA ILE A 43 -21.41 4.14 2.44
C ILE A 43 -20.04 4.17 1.78
N CYS A 44 -19.97 3.72 0.53
CA CYS A 44 -18.82 3.88 -0.34
C CYS A 44 -18.72 5.31 -0.84
N CYS A 45 -17.55 5.92 -0.70
CA CYS A 45 -17.23 7.23 -1.22
C CYS A 45 -15.96 7.16 -2.09
N VAL A 46 -15.93 7.93 -3.17
CA VAL A 46 -14.76 8.06 -4.04
C VAL A 46 -14.34 9.52 -4.04
N GLU A 47 -13.18 9.79 -3.46
CA GLU A 47 -12.60 11.13 -3.42
C GLU A 47 -11.99 11.53 -4.76
N ARG A 48 -11.96 12.82 -5.07
CA ARG A 48 -11.34 13.31 -6.33
C ARG A 48 -9.84 13.60 -6.19
N SER A 49 -9.32 13.63 -4.97
CA SER A 49 -7.94 14.00 -4.66
C SER A 49 -7.18 12.88 -3.95
N SER A 50 -5.86 12.83 -4.16
CA SER A 50 -4.94 11.97 -3.40
C SER A 50 -4.95 12.30 -1.91
N LEU A 51 -4.45 11.38 -1.08
CA LEU A 51 -4.36 11.56 0.37
C LEU A 51 -3.47 12.77 0.71
N LEU A 52 -2.33 12.92 0.03
CA LEU A 52 -1.42 14.05 0.19
C LEU A 52 -2.10 15.39 -0.15
N LYS A 53 -2.85 15.47 -1.25
CA LYS A 53 -3.64 16.66 -1.62
C LYS A 53 -4.72 16.99 -0.57
N LYS A 54 -5.42 15.98 -0.07
CA LYS A 54 -6.46 16.16 0.96
C LYS A 54 -5.86 16.62 2.29
N LEU A 55 -4.64 16.18 2.63
CA LEU A 55 -3.92 16.67 3.79
C LEU A 55 -3.42 18.11 3.60
N ALA A 56 -2.81 18.44 2.46
CA ALA A 56 -2.31 19.80 2.19
C ALA A 56 -3.41 20.88 2.21
N THR A 57 -4.66 20.50 1.92
CA THR A 57 -5.83 21.40 1.98
C THR A 57 -6.41 21.54 3.38
N LEU A 58 -6.05 20.69 4.34
CA LEU A 58 -6.43 20.86 5.74
C LEU A 58 -5.64 22.02 6.36
N LYS A 59 -6.36 22.90 7.05
CA LYS A 59 -5.83 24.16 7.59
C LYS A 59 -4.80 23.97 8.70
N ASP A 60 -4.70 22.77 9.27
CA ASP A 60 -3.87 22.47 10.44
C ASP A 60 -2.39 22.15 10.09
N LEU A 61 -1.99 22.19 8.81
CA LEU A 61 -0.59 21.99 8.39
C LEU A 61 0.12 23.32 8.11
N ASP A 62 1.40 23.39 8.51
CA ASP A 62 2.28 24.53 8.29
C ASP A 62 2.45 24.85 6.79
N PRO A 63 2.74 26.10 6.42
CA PRO A 63 2.86 26.50 5.01
C PRO A 63 4.06 25.86 4.27
N ALA A 64 5.15 25.51 4.98
CA ALA A 64 6.31 24.83 4.40
C ALA A 64 5.97 23.38 3.97
N ASP A 65 5.16 22.72 4.79
CA ASP A 65 4.67 21.35 4.61
C ASP A 65 3.73 21.20 3.41
N LYS A 66 2.96 22.25 3.11
CA LYS A 66 2.06 22.32 1.95
C LYS A 66 2.83 22.33 0.62
N LEU A 67 4.02 22.96 0.59
CA LEU A 67 4.86 23.03 -0.61
C LEU A 67 5.51 21.68 -0.92
N ALA A 68 6.03 20.99 0.11
CA ALA A 68 6.63 19.67 -0.04
C ALA A 68 5.62 18.60 -0.50
N ALA A 69 4.39 18.64 0.02
CA ALA A 69 3.32 17.73 -0.42
C ALA A 69 2.89 17.98 -1.88
N ALA A 70 2.90 19.23 -2.33
CA ALA A 70 2.52 19.62 -3.70
C ALA A 70 3.58 19.26 -4.75
N ASP A 71 4.87 19.45 -4.46
CA ASP A 71 5.96 19.07 -5.36
C ASP A 71 6.09 17.54 -5.49
N VAL A 72 5.79 16.79 -4.44
CA VAL A 72 5.84 15.32 -4.45
C VAL A 72 4.69 14.73 -5.26
N ASP A 73 3.47 15.25 -5.12
CA ASP A 73 2.31 14.83 -5.94
C ASP A 73 2.56 15.10 -7.44
N ARG A 74 3.39 16.11 -7.77
CA ARG A 74 3.87 16.36 -9.15
C ARG A 74 4.95 15.37 -9.60
N SER A 75 5.77 14.86 -8.69
CA SER A 75 6.83 13.88 -8.98
C SER A 75 6.31 12.43 -9.06
N MET A 76 5.27 12.10 -8.28
CA MET A 76 4.60 10.81 -8.29
C MET A 76 3.42 10.82 -9.28
N GLN A 77 3.67 11.15 -10.54
CA GLN A 77 2.72 11.02 -11.67
C GLN A 77 2.36 9.54 -11.96
N LEU A 78 2.06 8.75 -10.93
CA LEU A 78 1.23 7.58 -11.05
C LEU A 78 -0.20 8.10 -11.18
N SER A 79 -0.89 7.72 -12.25
CA SER A 79 -2.30 8.07 -12.44
C SER A 79 -3.07 7.70 -11.18
N ILE A 80 -3.66 8.70 -10.51
CA ILE A 80 -4.50 8.48 -9.34
C ILE A 80 -5.57 7.45 -9.74
N THR A 81 -5.53 6.29 -9.09
CA THR A 81 -6.48 5.20 -9.33
C THR A 81 -7.55 5.20 -8.26
N GLY A 82 -8.66 4.51 -8.54
CA GLY A 82 -9.73 4.24 -7.57
C GLY A 82 -9.22 3.74 -6.22
N LEU A 83 -8.14 2.95 -6.23
CA LEU A 83 -7.48 2.41 -5.04
C LEU A 83 -6.97 3.47 -4.05
N GLU A 84 -6.51 4.61 -4.53
CA GLU A 84 -6.02 5.69 -3.68
C GLU A 84 -7.15 6.62 -3.21
N THR A 85 -8.22 6.70 -3.99
CA THR A 85 -9.35 7.61 -3.78
C THR A 85 -10.51 7.00 -3.01
N PHE A 86 -10.59 5.67 -2.95
CA PHE A 86 -11.65 4.95 -2.26
C PHE A 86 -11.63 5.23 -0.75
N CYS A 87 -12.78 5.56 -0.20
CA CYS A 87 -12.98 5.70 1.24
C CYS A 87 -14.35 5.16 1.67
N LEU A 88 -14.44 4.83 2.96
CA LEU A 88 -15.69 4.45 3.59
C LEU A 88 -16.20 5.61 4.43
N SER A 89 -17.50 5.84 4.37
CA SER A 89 -18.24 6.79 5.20
C SER A 89 -19.29 6.03 5.99
N ASN A 90 -19.70 6.56 7.14
CA ASN A 90 -20.79 6.01 7.93
C ASN A 90 -21.95 7.02 8.02
N LYS A 91 -23.17 6.56 7.75
CA LYS A 91 -24.41 7.34 7.83
C LYS A 91 -24.92 7.45 9.27
N VAL A 92 -24.21 8.23 10.09
CA VAL A 92 -24.58 8.45 11.48
C VAL A 92 -25.86 9.30 11.60
N GLN A 93 -26.92 8.74 12.17
CA GLN A 93 -28.16 9.48 12.48
C GLN A 93 -28.01 10.37 13.71
N TRP A 94 -28.88 11.37 13.82
CA TRP A 94 -29.08 12.07 15.08
C TRP A 94 -29.63 11.08 16.12
N PRO A 95 -29.18 11.10 17.39
CA PRO A 95 -28.32 12.11 18.04
C PRO A 95 -26.82 11.83 17.98
N LEU A 96 -26.38 10.66 17.49
CA LEU A 96 -24.97 10.25 17.49
C LEU A 96 -24.08 11.16 16.64
N SER A 97 -24.65 11.87 15.67
CA SER A 97 -23.97 12.89 14.87
C SER A 97 -23.41 14.06 15.69
N LEU A 98 -23.88 14.26 16.92
CA LEU A 98 -23.33 15.27 17.84
C LEU A 98 -21.91 14.93 18.28
N VAL A 99 -21.64 13.64 18.52
CA VAL A 99 -20.31 13.15 18.90
C VAL A 99 -19.50 12.83 17.65
N ILE A 100 -20.06 12.03 16.74
CA ILE A 100 -19.40 11.64 15.49
C ILE A 100 -19.68 12.71 14.43
N SER A 101 -18.98 13.83 14.56
CA SER A 101 -19.10 14.95 13.63
C SER A 101 -18.55 14.62 12.23
N ARG A 102 -18.94 15.41 11.22
CA ARG A 102 -18.34 15.32 9.87
C ARG A 102 -16.83 15.51 9.87
N LYS A 103 -16.31 16.33 10.80
CA LYS A 103 -14.87 16.52 10.98
C LYS A 103 -14.21 15.22 11.44
N ALA A 104 -14.80 14.55 12.44
CA ALA A 104 -14.32 13.26 12.92
C ALA A 104 -14.35 12.18 11.82
N LEU A 105 -15.44 12.09 11.04
CA LEU A 105 -15.53 11.17 9.90
C LEU A 105 -14.41 11.42 8.87
N THR A 106 -14.07 12.68 8.61
CA THR A 106 -12.96 13.02 7.71
C THR A 106 -11.62 12.51 8.25
N LYS A 107 -11.37 12.63 9.56
CA LYS A 107 -10.17 12.10 10.20
C LYS A 107 -10.10 10.57 10.08
N TYR A 108 -11.21 9.87 10.34
CA TYR A 108 -11.29 8.41 10.14
C TYR A 108 -11.05 8.00 8.69
N GLN A 109 -11.59 8.73 7.73
CA GLN A 109 -11.36 8.46 6.30
C GLN A 109 -9.88 8.57 5.93
N LEU A 110 -9.13 9.51 6.51
CA LEU A 110 -7.68 9.64 6.24
C LEU A 110 -6.90 8.43 6.75
N ILE A 111 -7.18 8.00 7.99
CA ILE A 111 -6.59 6.79 8.58
C ILE A 111 -6.92 5.56 7.74
N PHE A 112 -8.21 5.42 7.37
CA PHE A 112 -8.66 4.32 6.52
C PHE A 112 -7.93 4.29 5.19
N ARG A 113 -7.83 5.43 4.49
CA ARG A 113 -7.16 5.52 3.18
C ARG A 113 -5.69 5.10 3.26
N LEU A 114 -4.98 5.52 4.31
CA LEU A 114 -3.59 5.10 4.56
C LEU A 114 -3.49 3.58 4.73
N LEU A 115 -4.28 3.00 5.64
CA LEU A 115 -4.29 1.56 5.91
C LEU A 115 -4.68 0.75 4.68
N PHE A 116 -5.71 1.19 3.97
CA PHE A 116 -6.22 0.56 2.76
C PHE A 116 -5.15 0.52 1.67
N HIS A 117 -4.45 1.65 1.45
CA HIS A 117 -3.36 1.69 0.48
C HIS A 117 -2.20 0.77 0.88
N CYS A 118 -1.76 0.79 2.14
CA CYS A 118 -0.74 -0.13 2.63
C CYS A 118 -1.14 -1.61 2.44
N LYS A 119 -2.40 -1.96 2.71
CA LYS A 119 -2.91 -3.32 2.50
C LYS A 119 -2.96 -3.70 1.02
N HIS A 120 -3.29 -2.76 0.14
CA HIS A 120 -3.22 -2.95 -1.30
C HIS A 120 -1.78 -3.25 -1.77
N VAL A 121 -0.80 -2.44 -1.36
CA VAL A 121 0.62 -2.65 -1.70
C VAL A 121 1.10 -4.02 -1.23
N SER A 122 0.78 -4.40 0.02
CA SER A 122 1.10 -5.72 0.58
C SER A 122 0.53 -6.85 -0.29
N ARG A 123 -0.74 -6.75 -0.72
CA ARG A 123 -1.37 -7.73 -1.61
C ARG A 123 -0.70 -7.82 -2.98
N GLN A 124 -0.32 -6.70 -3.58
CA GLN A 124 0.37 -6.68 -4.88
C GLN A 124 1.75 -7.35 -4.80
N LEU A 125 2.49 -7.09 -3.73
CA LEU A 125 3.77 -7.75 -3.46
C LEU A 125 3.58 -9.25 -3.23
N CYS A 126 2.55 -9.68 -2.50
CA CYS A 126 2.22 -11.10 -2.33
C CYS A 126 1.88 -11.78 -3.66
N ALA A 127 1.13 -11.13 -4.55
CA ALA A 127 0.83 -11.66 -5.88
C ALA A 127 2.10 -11.79 -6.72
N ALA A 128 2.97 -10.77 -6.72
CA ALA A 128 4.27 -10.83 -7.39
C ALA A 128 5.15 -11.96 -6.83
N TRP A 129 5.17 -12.14 -5.51
CA TRP A 129 5.88 -13.23 -4.85
C TRP A 129 5.36 -14.62 -5.28
N GLN A 130 4.05 -14.80 -5.36
CA GLN A 130 3.44 -16.07 -5.80
C GLN A 130 3.85 -16.42 -7.23
N ILE A 131 3.84 -15.43 -8.13
CA ILE A 131 4.33 -15.60 -9.51
C ILE A 131 5.81 -16.02 -9.45
N GLN A 132 6.66 -15.31 -8.72
CA GLN A 132 8.07 -15.68 -8.61
C GLN A 132 8.30 -17.10 -8.08
N GLN A 133 7.48 -17.57 -7.13
CA GLN A 133 7.58 -18.95 -6.64
C GLN A 133 7.16 -19.98 -7.70
N ALA A 134 6.12 -19.71 -8.48
CA ALA A 134 5.72 -20.60 -9.58
C ALA A 134 6.86 -20.78 -10.60
N PHE A 135 7.57 -19.69 -10.90
CA PHE A 135 8.67 -19.66 -11.87
C PHE A 135 9.98 -20.25 -11.36
N ARG A 136 10.19 -20.33 -10.04
CA ARG A 136 11.35 -21.01 -9.45
C ARG A 136 11.38 -22.52 -9.76
N SER A 137 10.23 -23.12 -10.07
CA SER A 137 10.16 -24.51 -10.53
C SER A 137 10.80 -24.72 -11.90
N VAL A 138 10.85 -23.67 -12.73
CA VAL A 138 11.49 -23.65 -14.05
C VAL A 138 12.96 -23.27 -13.86
N LYS A 139 13.84 -24.28 -13.78
CA LYS A 139 15.28 -24.19 -13.42
C LYS A 139 16.18 -23.29 -14.30
N ILE A 140 15.63 -22.45 -15.19
CA ILE A 140 16.36 -21.83 -16.30
C ILE A 140 16.90 -20.42 -15.98
N LEU A 141 16.47 -19.77 -14.88
CA LEU A 141 16.74 -18.34 -14.61
C LEU A 141 17.53 -18.03 -13.30
N GLY A 142 18.30 -19.00 -12.79
CA GLY A 142 18.93 -19.06 -11.44
C GLY A 142 19.17 -17.76 -10.64
N THR A 143 20.01 -16.84 -11.13
CA THR A 143 20.50 -15.66 -10.36
C THR A 143 19.54 -14.45 -10.29
N PRO A 144 18.94 -13.94 -11.39
CA PRO A 144 18.03 -12.79 -11.32
C PRO A 144 16.75 -13.07 -10.52
N ILE A 145 16.19 -14.29 -10.61
CA ILE A 145 15.00 -14.67 -9.83
C ILE A 145 15.29 -14.64 -8.32
N LEU A 146 16.47 -15.12 -7.90
CA LEU A 146 16.85 -15.11 -6.49
C LEU A 146 16.96 -13.69 -5.95
N ARG A 147 17.62 -12.79 -6.69
CA ARG A 147 17.79 -11.39 -6.30
C ARG A 147 16.45 -10.65 -6.21
N SER A 148 15.58 -10.84 -7.21
CA SER A 148 14.22 -10.29 -7.19
C SER A 148 13.44 -10.80 -5.99
N SER A 149 13.57 -12.09 -5.66
CA SER A 149 12.89 -12.66 -4.50
C SER A 149 13.36 -12.06 -3.17
N ILE A 150 14.65 -11.78 -3.03
CA ILE A 150 15.21 -11.10 -1.84
C ILE A 150 14.65 -9.69 -1.74
N LEU A 151 14.62 -8.95 -2.84
CA LEU A 151 14.03 -7.61 -2.90
C LEU A 151 12.54 -7.63 -2.51
N CYS A 152 11.76 -8.57 -3.07
CA CYS A 152 10.35 -8.75 -2.74
C CYS A 152 10.13 -9.01 -1.24
N ARG A 153 10.97 -9.85 -0.63
CA ARG A 153 10.92 -10.12 0.82
C ARG A 153 11.22 -8.88 1.64
N SER A 154 12.21 -8.09 1.23
CA SER A 154 12.56 -6.83 1.89
C SER A 154 11.40 -5.83 1.83
N MET A 155 10.82 -5.63 0.64
CA MET A 155 9.64 -4.77 0.44
C MET A 155 8.43 -5.25 1.26
N LEU A 156 8.16 -6.57 1.28
CA LEU A 156 7.10 -7.16 2.10
C LEU A 156 7.34 -6.93 3.59
N LYS A 157 8.57 -7.13 4.07
CA LYS A 157 8.94 -6.87 5.47
C LYS A 157 8.68 -5.41 5.82
N PHE A 158 9.10 -4.46 4.98
CA PHE A 158 8.83 -3.04 5.17
C PHE A 158 7.32 -2.74 5.28
N VAL A 159 6.51 -3.16 4.31
CA VAL A 159 5.06 -2.85 4.31
C VAL A 159 4.35 -3.54 5.47
N ASN A 160 4.71 -4.77 5.82
CA ASN A 160 4.11 -5.48 6.94
C ASN A 160 4.51 -4.88 8.28
N SER A 161 5.77 -4.43 8.45
CA SER A 161 6.20 -3.69 9.64
C SER A 161 5.45 -2.36 9.77
N LEU A 162 5.25 -1.63 8.67
CA LEU A 162 4.45 -0.41 8.67
C LEU A 162 2.99 -0.69 9.06
N LEU A 163 2.36 -1.72 8.48
CA LEU A 163 1.00 -2.11 8.85
C LEU A 163 0.91 -2.51 10.33
N HIS A 164 1.88 -3.28 10.82
CA HIS A 164 1.91 -3.71 12.22
C HIS A 164 1.98 -2.52 13.17
N TYR A 165 2.88 -1.58 12.90
CA TYR A 165 2.98 -0.33 13.64
C TYR A 165 1.64 0.44 13.66
N LEU A 166 1.07 0.69 12.47
CA LEU A 166 -0.17 1.45 12.36
C LEU A 166 -1.33 0.80 13.13
N THR A 167 -1.45 -0.53 13.08
CA THR A 167 -2.57 -1.22 13.74
C THR A 167 -2.31 -1.51 15.21
N PHE A 168 -1.19 -2.13 15.56
CA PHE A 168 -0.95 -2.68 16.91
C PHE A 168 -0.23 -1.72 17.85
N GLU A 169 0.56 -0.78 17.33
CA GLU A 169 1.32 0.17 18.17
C GLU A 169 0.63 1.52 18.26
N VAL A 170 -0.15 1.90 17.24
CA VAL A 170 -0.86 3.17 17.20
C VAL A 170 -2.35 3.00 17.47
N LEU A 171 -3.08 2.28 16.63
CA LEU A 171 -4.55 2.27 16.71
C LEU A 171 -5.08 1.49 17.92
N GLU A 172 -4.59 0.27 18.14
CA GLU A 172 -5.04 -0.61 19.22
C GLU A 172 -4.86 0.02 20.63
N PRO A 173 -3.67 0.47 21.05
CA PRO A 173 -3.49 1.02 22.39
C PRO A 173 -4.22 2.35 22.59
N ASN A 174 -4.32 3.19 21.54
CA ASN A 174 -5.10 4.42 21.62
C ASN A 174 -6.61 4.14 21.73
N TRP A 175 -7.09 3.07 21.08
CA TRP A 175 -8.47 2.64 21.21
C TRP A 175 -8.79 2.17 22.63
N HIS A 176 -7.94 1.33 23.23
CA HIS A 176 -8.09 0.91 24.63
C HIS A 176 -8.10 2.12 25.58
N LEU A 177 -7.16 3.06 25.40
CA LEU A 177 -7.12 4.29 26.20
C LEU A 177 -8.40 5.12 26.06
N MET A 178 -8.94 5.25 24.84
CA MET A 178 -10.20 5.95 24.61
C MET A 178 -11.36 5.22 25.28
N HIS A 179 -11.44 3.89 25.11
CA HIS A 179 -12.50 3.06 25.67
C HIS A 179 -12.55 3.18 27.20
N ASP A 180 -11.41 3.04 27.88
CA ASP A 180 -11.31 3.15 29.34
C ASP A 180 -11.75 4.54 29.83
N ARG A 181 -11.30 5.59 29.14
CA ARG A 181 -11.69 6.97 29.49
C ARG A 181 -13.17 7.22 29.24
N LEU A 182 -13.75 6.66 28.18
CA LEU A 182 -15.19 6.78 27.89
C LEU A 182 -16.05 6.14 28.98
N GLN A 183 -15.61 5.04 29.61
CA GLN A 183 -16.34 4.44 30.74
C GLN A 183 -16.42 5.37 31.96
N THR A 184 -15.44 6.27 32.11
CA THR A 184 -15.37 7.21 33.24
C THR A 184 -16.01 8.56 32.97
N ALA A 185 -16.42 8.82 31.72
CA ALA A 185 -16.95 10.12 31.30
C ALA A 185 -18.32 10.41 31.91
N ARG A 186 -18.52 11.64 32.40
CA ARG A 186 -19.74 12.06 33.11
C ARG A 186 -20.63 13.00 32.29
N SER A 187 -20.16 13.46 31.14
CA SER A 187 -20.90 14.39 30.28
C SER A 187 -20.67 14.10 28.79
N ILE A 188 -21.60 14.56 27.94
CA ILE A 188 -21.48 14.44 26.48
C ILE A 188 -20.29 15.27 25.97
N ASP A 189 -20.05 16.44 26.56
CA ASP A 189 -18.89 17.27 26.19
C ASP A 189 -17.56 16.56 26.48
N GLU A 190 -17.47 15.83 27.60
CA GLU A 190 -16.30 15.03 27.93
C GLU A 190 -16.10 13.87 26.94
N VAL A 191 -17.18 13.21 26.52
CA VAL A 191 -17.14 12.17 25.47
C VAL A 191 -16.61 12.75 24.16
N ILE A 192 -17.07 13.94 23.75
CA ILE A 192 -16.59 14.61 22.53
C ILE A 192 -15.09 14.93 22.65
N GLN A 193 -14.64 15.44 23.79
CA GLN A 193 -13.23 15.76 24.01
C GLN A 193 -12.33 14.53 24.01
N ILE A 194 -12.76 13.43 24.65
CA ILE A 194 -12.02 12.16 24.66
C ILE A 194 -11.89 11.62 23.24
N HIS A 195 -12.98 11.66 22.47
CA HIS A 195 -13.02 11.21 21.08
C HIS A 195 -12.12 12.05 20.15
N ASP A 196 -12.18 13.38 20.27
CA ASP A 196 -11.34 14.28 19.49
C ASP A 196 -9.86 14.11 19.84
N PHE A 197 -9.53 13.93 21.12
CA PHE A 197 -8.17 13.64 21.57
C PHE A 197 -7.65 12.33 20.99
N PHE A 198 -8.44 11.26 21.03
CA PHE A 198 -8.10 9.98 20.40
C PHE A 198 -7.78 10.15 18.91
N LEU A 199 -8.68 10.81 18.17
CA LEU A 199 -8.49 11.01 16.73
C LEU A 199 -7.26 11.85 16.39
N GLN A 200 -7.01 12.94 17.12
CA GLN A 200 -5.81 13.77 16.91
C GLN A 200 -4.54 12.99 17.20
N LYS A 201 -4.53 12.21 18.28
CA LYS A 201 -3.41 11.35 18.63
C LYS A 201 -3.15 10.30 17.55
N CYS A 202 -4.19 9.59 17.09
CA CYS A 202 -4.03 8.61 16.01
C CYS A 202 -3.55 9.24 14.71
N LEU A 203 -4.02 10.43 14.32
CA LEU A 203 -3.53 11.10 13.11
C LEU A 203 -2.05 11.45 13.21
N LYS A 204 -1.61 11.96 14.37
CA LYS A 204 -0.21 12.28 14.62
C LYS A 204 0.66 11.03 14.53
N GLU A 205 0.28 10.00 15.28
CA GLU A 205 1.05 8.76 15.41
C GLU A 205 1.01 7.91 14.12
N CYS A 206 -0.03 8.02 13.30
CA CYS A 206 -0.08 7.38 11.97
C CYS A 206 0.78 8.09 10.90
N LEU A 207 1.60 9.07 11.29
CA LEU A 207 2.46 9.87 10.39
C LEU A 207 1.67 10.79 9.43
N LEU A 208 0.36 10.98 9.66
CA LEU A 208 -0.48 11.79 8.77
C LEU A 208 -0.29 13.29 8.98
N LEU A 209 0.23 13.68 10.15
CA LEU A 209 0.58 15.06 10.48
C LEU A 209 2.08 15.38 10.27
N SER A 210 2.89 14.41 9.81
CA SER A 210 4.31 14.58 9.51
C SER A 210 4.55 14.40 8.00
N PRO A 211 4.40 15.47 7.19
CA PRO A 211 4.38 15.37 5.74
C PRO A 211 5.72 14.91 5.15
N GLU A 212 6.85 15.25 5.78
CA GLU A 212 8.16 14.74 5.37
C GLU A 212 8.24 13.21 5.43
N LEU A 213 7.74 12.60 6.50
CA LEU A 213 7.72 11.15 6.68
C LEU A 213 6.70 10.51 5.75
N LEU A 214 5.51 11.09 5.67
CA LEU A 214 4.44 10.59 4.81
C LEU A 214 4.86 10.56 3.34
N VAL A 215 5.51 11.61 2.85
CA VAL A 215 6.07 11.69 1.49
C VAL A 215 7.03 10.53 1.23
N LYS A 216 7.96 10.26 2.14
CA LYS A 216 8.92 9.16 2.00
C LYS A 216 8.25 7.79 2.01
N VAL A 217 7.25 7.61 2.88
CA VAL A 217 6.45 6.38 2.94
C VAL A 217 5.63 6.17 1.66
N GLU A 218 5.00 7.21 1.12
CA GLU A 218 4.29 7.14 -0.17
C GLU A 218 5.25 6.80 -1.31
N LYS A 219 6.43 7.42 -1.37
CA LYS A 219 7.48 7.09 -2.35
C LYS A 219 7.89 5.62 -2.30
N LEU A 220 8.16 5.09 -1.11
CA LEU A 220 8.50 3.68 -0.91
C LEU A 220 7.36 2.75 -1.36
N LYS A 221 6.10 3.09 -1.03
CA LYS A 221 4.93 2.32 -1.51
C LYS A 221 4.80 2.35 -3.03
N GLY A 222 5.05 3.49 -3.66
CA GLY A 222 5.07 3.62 -5.12
C GLY A 222 6.14 2.73 -5.77
N LEU A 223 7.36 2.71 -5.22
CA LEU A 223 8.42 1.80 -5.69
C LEU A 223 8.01 0.33 -5.55
N CYS A 224 7.38 -0.05 -4.44
CA CYS A 224 6.87 -1.41 -4.23
C CYS A 224 5.80 -1.79 -5.28
N LEU A 225 4.90 -0.87 -5.63
CA LEU A 225 3.88 -1.10 -6.66
C LEU A 225 4.49 -1.23 -8.05
N GLN A 226 5.39 -0.32 -8.43
CA GLN A 226 6.09 -0.38 -9.72
C GLN A 226 6.87 -1.67 -9.89
N TYR A 227 7.56 -2.12 -8.83
CA TYR A 227 8.22 -3.40 -8.79
C TYR A 227 7.23 -4.57 -8.98
N ALA A 228 6.14 -4.59 -8.21
CA ALA A 228 5.13 -5.64 -8.30
C ALA A 228 4.53 -5.75 -9.71
N THR A 229 4.14 -4.62 -10.32
CA THR A 229 3.63 -4.57 -11.69
C THR A 229 4.66 -5.06 -12.70
N SER A 230 5.93 -4.65 -12.57
CA SER A 230 7.01 -5.09 -13.47
C SER A 230 7.19 -6.60 -13.45
N ILE A 231 7.18 -7.21 -12.26
CA ILE A 231 7.29 -8.67 -12.11
C ILE A 231 6.05 -9.38 -12.66
N GLN A 232 4.85 -8.84 -12.41
CA GLN A 232 3.60 -9.41 -12.90
C GLN A 232 3.49 -9.40 -14.43
N ILE A 233 4.09 -8.43 -15.12
CA ILE A 233 4.11 -8.36 -16.60
C ILE A 233 5.21 -9.25 -17.18
N LEU A 234 6.42 -9.17 -16.61
CA LEU A 234 7.61 -9.71 -17.24
C LEU A 234 7.76 -11.22 -17.03
N MET A 235 7.34 -11.77 -15.89
CA MET A 235 7.42 -13.22 -15.63
C MET A 235 6.51 -14.04 -16.57
N PRO A 236 5.19 -13.76 -16.70
CA PRO A 236 4.31 -14.51 -17.62
C PRO A 236 4.75 -14.44 -19.08
N SER A 237 5.30 -13.31 -19.52
CA SER A 237 5.82 -13.13 -20.89
C SER A 237 6.95 -14.13 -21.20
N ILE A 238 7.80 -14.42 -20.21
CA ILE A 238 8.90 -15.39 -20.33
C ILE A 238 8.35 -16.83 -20.38
N ASP A 239 7.28 -17.16 -19.65
CA ASP A 239 6.68 -18.51 -19.69
C ASP A 239 5.96 -18.79 -21.02
N VAL A 240 5.20 -17.83 -21.53
CA VAL A 240 4.51 -17.95 -22.83
C VAL A 240 5.52 -18.16 -23.95
N ALA A 241 6.61 -17.39 -23.96
CA ALA A 241 7.70 -17.59 -24.90
C ALA A 241 8.28 -19.01 -24.80
N ASN A 242 8.39 -19.60 -23.60
CA ASN A 242 8.94 -20.95 -23.42
C ASN A 242 7.96 -22.08 -23.76
N SER A 243 6.67 -21.94 -23.43
CA SER A 243 5.62 -22.94 -23.65
C SER A 243 5.31 -23.12 -25.14
N GLU A 244 5.22 -22.02 -25.90
CA GLU A 244 5.05 -22.08 -27.35
C GLU A 244 6.22 -22.82 -28.05
N ASN A 245 7.43 -22.68 -27.52
CA ASN A 245 8.63 -23.29 -28.08
C ASN A 245 8.75 -24.79 -27.73
N THR A 246 8.31 -25.20 -26.53
CA THR A 246 8.26 -26.62 -26.15
C THR A 246 7.26 -27.40 -27.01
N SER A 247 6.18 -26.74 -27.45
CA SER A 247 5.19 -27.32 -28.37
C SER A 247 5.69 -27.47 -29.82
N LYS A 248 6.56 -26.56 -30.29
CA LYS A 248 7.17 -26.59 -31.64
C LYS A 248 8.31 -27.60 -31.75
N SER A 249 9.11 -27.79 -30.70
CA SER A 249 10.22 -28.76 -30.65
C SER A 249 9.75 -30.23 -30.86
N ARG A 250 8.49 -30.53 -30.53
CA ARG A 250 7.92 -31.89 -30.67
C ARG A 250 7.57 -32.31 -32.11
N LYS A 251 7.58 -31.40 -33.10
CA LYS A 251 7.08 -31.70 -34.47
C LYS A 251 8.10 -31.72 -35.62
N SER A 252 9.38 -31.40 -35.45
CA SER A 252 10.32 -31.46 -36.58
C SER A 252 11.79 -31.58 -36.18
N ARG A 253 12.30 -32.81 -36.10
CA ARG A 253 13.75 -33.09 -36.09
C ARG A 253 14.26 -33.14 -37.54
N SER A 254 14.67 -32.00 -38.09
CA SER A 254 15.50 -31.93 -39.31
C SER A 254 16.67 -30.96 -39.11
N ARG A 255 17.84 -31.32 -39.64
CA ARG A 255 19.20 -30.85 -39.29
C ARG A 255 19.57 -29.37 -39.59
N ILE A 256 18.63 -28.43 -39.54
CA ILE A 256 18.85 -26.98 -39.82
C ILE A 256 18.97 -26.13 -38.53
N ASP A 257 18.70 -26.71 -37.36
CA ASP A 257 18.29 -25.97 -36.14
C ASP A 257 19.40 -25.36 -35.25
N LYS A 258 20.68 -25.31 -35.68
CA LYS A 258 21.78 -24.80 -34.82
C LYS A 258 21.92 -23.28 -34.79
N SER A 259 21.46 -22.57 -35.82
CA SER A 259 21.50 -21.10 -35.86
C SER A 259 20.33 -20.48 -35.09
N GLN A 260 19.13 -21.05 -35.20
CA GLN A 260 17.94 -20.59 -34.45
C GLN A 260 18.13 -20.74 -32.95
N ASP A 261 18.71 -21.84 -32.47
CA ASP A 261 18.96 -22.09 -31.05
C ASP A 261 19.97 -21.07 -30.44
N ARG A 262 20.94 -20.60 -31.23
CA ARG A 262 21.90 -19.55 -30.81
C ARG A 262 21.26 -18.16 -30.73
N ASP A 263 20.51 -17.75 -31.74
CA ASP A 263 19.79 -16.46 -31.73
C ASP A 263 18.74 -16.41 -30.61
N GLN A 264 18.19 -17.57 -30.24
CA GLN A 264 17.18 -17.71 -29.19
C GLN A 264 17.78 -17.72 -27.79
N GLN A 265 18.94 -18.36 -27.59
CA GLN A 265 19.74 -18.19 -26.37
C GLN A 265 20.19 -16.74 -26.17
N LEU A 266 20.55 -16.04 -27.26
CA LEU A 266 20.90 -14.61 -27.23
C LEU A 266 19.71 -13.73 -26.84
N LYS A 267 18.49 -14.02 -27.32
CA LYS A 267 17.27 -13.30 -26.90
C LYS A 267 16.94 -13.52 -25.43
N LEU A 268 16.91 -14.77 -24.97
CA LEU A 268 16.67 -15.09 -23.56
C LEU A 268 17.75 -14.51 -22.63
N ALA A 269 19.01 -14.51 -23.07
CA ALA A 269 20.09 -13.83 -22.34
C ALA A 269 19.87 -12.31 -22.29
N SER A 270 19.44 -11.68 -23.40
CA SER A 270 19.15 -10.25 -23.43
C SER A 270 17.98 -9.85 -22.53
N GLU A 271 16.90 -10.63 -22.51
CA GLU A 271 15.74 -10.40 -21.63
C GLU A 271 16.09 -10.60 -20.14
N ASN A 272 16.95 -11.57 -19.84
CA ASN A 272 17.49 -11.78 -18.50
C ASN A 272 18.39 -10.64 -18.03
N VAL A 273 19.18 -10.06 -18.94
CA VAL A 273 20.02 -8.88 -18.64
C VAL A 273 19.14 -7.67 -18.35
N VAL A 274 18.12 -7.42 -19.17
CA VAL A 274 17.16 -6.30 -18.97
C VAL A 274 16.39 -6.45 -17.65
N MET A 275 15.93 -7.67 -17.33
CA MET A 275 15.31 -7.99 -16.05
C MET A 275 16.26 -7.71 -14.88
N SER A 276 17.49 -8.21 -14.95
CA SER A 276 18.50 -8.05 -13.90
C SER A 276 18.85 -6.57 -13.68
N GLU A 277 19.01 -5.79 -14.74
CA GLU A 277 19.28 -4.36 -14.65
C GLU A 277 18.09 -3.59 -14.04
N SER A 278 16.86 -3.96 -14.40
CA SER A 278 15.65 -3.36 -13.83
C SER A 278 15.50 -3.65 -12.34
N ILE A 279 15.77 -4.90 -11.91
CA ILE A 279 15.76 -5.28 -10.49
C ILE A 279 16.82 -4.51 -9.70
N LEU A 280 18.02 -4.33 -10.26
CA LEU A 280 19.09 -3.55 -9.64
C LEU A 280 18.71 -2.09 -9.46
N LYS A 281 18.05 -1.48 -10.45
CA LYS A 281 17.52 -0.12 -10.35
C LYS A 281 16.49 0.00 -9.22
N PHE A 282 15.55 -0.95 -9.12
CA PHE A 282 14.56 -0.96 -8.04
C PHE A 282 15.20 -1.16 -6.66
N GLU A 283 16.17 -2.06 -6.55
CA GLU A 283 16.88 -2.31 -5.29
C GLU A 283 17.67 -1.07 -4.84
N ALA A 284 18.39 -0.42 -5.74
CA ALA A 284 19.14 0.80 -5.43
C ALA A 284 18.20 1.94 -5.01
N ALA A 285 17.12 2.17 -5.75
CA ALA A 285 16.13 3.20 -5.43
C ALA A 285 15.44 2.93 -4.08
N PHE A 286 15.00 1.69 -3.84
CA PHE A 286 14.35 1.30 -2.59
C PHE A 286 15.30 1.46 -1.38
N ASN A 287 16.54 0.99 -1.50
CA ASN A 287 17.52 1.11 -0.42
C ASN A 287 17.92 2.57 -0.16
N SER A 288 18.04 3.39 -1.21
CA SER A 288 18.33 4.82 -1.06
C SER A 288 17.20 5.55 -0.31
N GLU A 289 15.93 5.30 -0.66
CA GLU A 289 14.81 5.92 0.04
C GLU A 289 14.61 5.35 1.46
N LEU A 290 14.89 4.07 1.68
CA LEU A 290 14.87 3.49 3.02
C LEU A 290 15.95 4.13 3.93
N GLN A 291 17.14 4.39 3.37
CA GLN A 291 18.21 5.11 4.05
C GLN A 291 17.87 6.58 4.27
N SER A 292 17.11 7.21 3.37
CA SER A 292 16.61 8.58 3.54
C SER A 292 15.57 8.68 4.66
N LEU A 293 14.76 7.64 4.85
CA LEU A 293 13.72 7.57 5.87
C LEU A 293 14.28 7.37 7.30
N ALA A 294 15.33 6.54 7.44
CA ALA A 294 15.97 6.23 8.72
C ALA A 294 16.35 7.46 9.58
N PRO A 295 17.07 8.49 9.09
CA PRO A 295 17.42 9.65 9.89
C PRO A 295 16.21 10.52 10.23
N THR A 296 15.21 10.63 9.34
CA THR A 296 13.99 11.40 9.64
C THR A 296 13.16 10.70 10.71
N LEU A 297 13.10 9.36 10.69
CA LEU A 297 12.50 8.58 11.77
C LEU A 297 13.31 8.68 13.06
N SER A 298 14.64 8.66 13.01
CA SER A 298 15.49 8.82 14.19
C SER A 298 15.33 10.18 14.85
N ASN A 299 15.24 11.25 14.06
CA ASN A 299 15.01 12.61 14.56
C ASN A 299 13.60 12.74 15.16
N SER A 300 12.60 12.16 14.49
CA SER A 300 11.21 12.13 15.00
C SER A 300 11.08 11.24 16.23
N SER A 301 11.89 10.18 16.32
CA SER A 301 11.96 9.25 17.45
C SER A 301 12.58 9.86 18.70
N GLN A 302 13.44 10.89 18.56
CA GLN A 302 13.92 11.66 19.72
C GLN A 302 12.84 12.61 20.26
N ALA A 303 11.94 13.08 19.40
CA ALA A 303 10.80 13.87 19.82
C ALA A 303 9.66 13.00 20.39
N GLU A 304 9.49 11.78 19.87
CA GLU A 304 8.32 10.95 20.16
C GLU A 304 8.67 9.44 20.32
N PRO A 305 8.49 8.85 21.52
CA PRO A 305 9.02 7.53 21.87
C PRO A 305 8.35 6.37 21.11
N TYR A 306 7.16 6.57 20.54
CA TYR A 306 6.42 5.52 19.83
C TYR A 306 7.00 5.23 18.43
N VAL A 307 7.80 6.13 17.85
CA VAL A 307 8.45 5.94 16.54
C VAL A 307 9.72 5.09 16.65
N THR A 308 10.26 4.91 17.87
CA THR A 308 11.48 4.13 18.13
C THR A 308 11.36 2.69 17.65
N HIS A 309 10.21 2.06 17.87
CA HIS A 309 9.99 0.66 17.53
C HIS A 309 9.79 0.45 16.02
N LEU A 310 9.11 1.38 15.34
CA LEU A 310 9.06 1.40 13.87
C LEU A 310 10.45 1.65 13.28
N ALA A 311 11.24 2.56 13.84
CA ALA A 311 12.62 2.78 13.44
C ALA A 311 13.46 1.49 13.63
N GLN A 312 13.32 0.78 14.74
CA GLN A 312 14.00 -0.50 14.98
C GLN A 312 13.54 -1.61 14.04
N CYS A 313 12.25 -1.71 13.74
CA CYS A 313 11.71 -2.70 12.80
C CYS A 313 12.20 -2.47 11.37
N ILE A 314 12.21 -1.21 10.94
CA ILE A 314 12.66 -0.80 9.61
C ILE A 314 14.19 -0.87 9.49
N LEU A 315 14.93 -0.49 10.54
CA LEU A 315 16.41 -0.61 10.57
C LEU A 315 16.87 -2.06 10.75
N GLY A 316 16.09 -2.91 11.42
CA GLY A 316 16.30 -4.35 11.50
C GLY A 316 16.10 -5.08 10.15
N VAL A 317 15.59 -4.39 9.11
CA VAL A 317 15.68 -4.86 7.71
C VAL A 317 17.14 -4.90 7.24
N ARG A 318 18.02 -4.05 7.79
CA ARG A 318 19.44 -3.95 7.43
C ARG A 318 20.33 -5.05 8.02
N ILE A 319 19.93 -5.64 9.15
CA ILE A 319 20.76 -6.59 9.93
C ILE A 319 20.60 -8.04 9.44
N GLY A 320 19.69 -8.30 8.48
CA GLY A 320 19.46 -9.64 7.93
C GLY A 320 20.07 -9.87 6.53
N GLN A 321 20.98 -9.01 6.06
CA GLN A 321 21.76 -9.25 4.83
C GLN A 321 22.95 -10.17 5.10
#